data_AF-A0AAV8YDN0-F1
#
_entry.id   AF-A0AAV8YDN0-F1
#
_cell.length_a   1.000
_cell.length_b   1.000
_cell.length_c   1.000
_cell.angle_alpha   90.00
_cell.angle_beta   90.00
_cell.angle_gamma   90.00
#
_symmetry.space_group_name_H-M   'P 1'
#
loop_
_entity.id
_entity.type
_entity.pdbx_description
1 polymer ?
#
loop_
_entity_poly.entity_id
_entity_poly.type
_entity_poly.pdbx_seq_one_letter_code
_entity_poly.pdbx_strand_id
1 'polypeptide(L)' 'MRELHTQNSEKVNVWTGIIGENLSVPFFTDGNLNGEAYLALLQNNISAIFVLFELESCGF' A
#
# COMPACT_ATOMS: atom_id res chain seq x y z
N MET A 1 28.09 -27.60 11.17
CA MET A 1 27.30 -26.36 11.29
C MET A 1 26.03 -26.58 10.49
N ARG A 2 24.88 -26.81 11.15
CA ARG A 2 23.59 -26.91 10.44
C ARG A 2 23.10 -25.48 10.25
N GLU A 3 22.95 -25.05 9.01
CA GLU A 3 22.27 -23.81 8.71
C GLU A 3 20.78 -24.01 9.04
N LEU A 4 20.37 -23.48 10.20
CA LEU A 4 18.97 -23.46 10.60
C LEU A 4 18.32 -22.28 9.88
N HIS A 5 17.62 -22.58 8.77
CA HIS A 5 16.66 -21.67 8.15
C HIS A 5 15.53 -21.36 9.14
N THR A 6 15.79 -20.50 10.11
CA THR A 6 14.78 -19.84 10.93
C THR A 6 14.56 -18.43 10.41
N GLN A 7 14.30 -18.32 9.11
CA GLN A 7 13.60 -17.16 8.57
C GLN A 7 12.09 -17.43 8.65
N ASN A 8 11.52 -17.37 9.84
CA ASN A 8 10.12 -16.97 9.93
C ASN A 8 10.11 -15.46 9.62
N SER A 9 10.27 -15.12 8.34
CA SER A 9 10.23 -13.73 7.92
C SER A 9 8.80 -13.28 8.12
N GLU A 10 8.54 -12.54 9.19
CA GLU A 10 7.36 -11.70 9.29
C GLU A 10 7.47 -10.69 8.16
N LYS A 11 6.87 -11.01 7.00
CA LYS A 11 6.84 -10.15 5.83
C LYS A 11 5.59 -9.30 5.93
N VAL A 12 5.74 -7.99 5.82
CA VAL A 12 4.61 -7.06 5.69
C VAL A 12 4.56 -6.56 4.25
N ASN A 13 3.39 -6.61 3.64
CA ASN A 13 3.18 -6.03 2.31
C ASN A 13 2.79 -4.56 2.49
N VAL A 14 3.51 -3.66 1.83
CA VAL A 14 3.23 -2.22 1.86
C VAL A 14 2.97 -1.70 0.46
N TRP A 15 1.96 -0.84 0.32
CA TRP A 15 1.69 -0.07 -0.88
C TRP A 15 1.82 1.42 -0.57
N THR A 16 2.40 2.18 -1.51
CA THR A 16 2.39 3.66 -1.46
C THR A 16 2.40 4.19 -2.89
N GLY A 17 1.72 5.30 -3.13
CA GLY A 17 1.70 6.01 -4.40
C GLY A 17 2.65 7.20 -4.41
N ILE A 18 3.08 7.59 -5.61
CA ILE A 18 3.75 8.88 -5.87
C ILE A 18 2.77 9.72 -6.68
N ILE A 19 2.43 10.91 -6.20
CA ILE A 19 1.47 11.83 -6.83
C ILE A 19 2.14 13.20 -6.98
N GLY A 20 2.47 13.57 -8.22
CA GLY A 20 3.33 14.73 -8.48
C GLY A 20 4.69 14.57 -7.81
N GLU A 21 5.04 15.52 -6.93
CA GLU A 21 6.28 15.50 -6.15
C GLU A 21 6.08 14.91 -4.73
N ASN A 22 4.88 14.44 -4.41
CA ASN A 22 4.51 13.97 -3.07
C ASN A 22 4.38 12.44 -3.02
N LEU A 23 4.65 11.88 -1.83
CA LEU A 23 4.37 10.49 -1.51
C LEU A 23 3.00 10.41 -0.82
N SER A 24 2.15 9.46 -1.21
CA SER A 24 0.93 9.17 -0.47
C SER A 24 1.24 8.51 0.87
N VAL A 25 0.23 8.45 1.74
CA VAL A 25 0.30 7.65 2.96
C VAL A 25 0.44 6.16 2.58
N PRO A 26 1.29 5.37 3.27
CA PRO A 26 1.45 3.95 3.01
C PRO A 26 0.26 3.14 3.55
N PHE A 27 -0.11 2.07 2.82
CA PHE A 27 -1.07 1.06 3.24
C PHE A 27 -0.39 -0.27 3.48
N PHE A 28 -0.64 -0.85 4.65
CA PHE A 28 -0.10 -2.14 5.03
C PHE A 28 -1.16 -3.22 4.85
N THR A 29 -0.77 -4.31 4.23
CA THR A 29 -1.61 -5.50 4.04
C THR A 29 -0.92 -6.70 4.68
N ASP A 30 -1.72 -7.50 5.37
CA ASP A 30 -1.28 -8.74 6.00
C ASP A 30 -1.46 -9.91 5.02
N GLY A 31 -0.68 -10.97 5.23
CA GLY A 31 -0.66 -12.14 4.37
C GLY A 31 -0.10 -11.86 2.97
N ASN A 32 -0.37 -12.76 2.01
CA ASN A 32 0.14 -12.63 0.66
C ASN A 32 -0.71 -11.69 -0.18
N LEU A 33 -0.08 -10.68 -0.79
CA LEU A 33 -0.71 -9.85 -1.80
C LEU A 33 -1.08 -10.69 -3.02
N ASN A 34 -2.37 -10.79 -3.31
CA ASN A 34 -2.91 -11.44 -4.49
C ASN A 34 -3.81 -10.46 -5.26
N GLY A 35 -4.31 -10.86 -6.43
CA GLY A 35 -5.10 -9.99 -7.29
C GLY A 35 -6.38 -9.45 -6.61
N GLU A 36 -7.07 -10.28 -5.82
CA GLU A 36 -8.29 -9.89 -5.11
C GLU A 36 -7.99 -8.91 -3.98
N ALA A 37 -6.98 -9.21 -3.15
CA ALA A 37 -6.53 -8.34 -2.07
C ALA A 37 -6.03 -6.99 -2.60
N TYR A 38 -5.32 -7.00 -3.73
CA TYR A 38 -4.85 -5.78 -4.38
C TYR A 38 -6.00 -4.97 -4.98
N LEU A 39 -6.97 -5.63 -5.63
CA LEU A 39 -8.16 -4.96 -6.15
C LEU A 39 -8.98 -4.30 -5.03
N ALA A 40 -9.16 -5.01 -3.90
CA ALA A 40 -9.87 -4.48 -2.74
C ALA A 40 -9.15 -3.25 -2.16
N LEU A 41 -7.81 -3.29 -2.06
CA LEU A 41 -7.00 -2.14 -1.64
C LEU A 41 -7.16 -0.95 -2.60
N LEU A 42 -7.16 -1.18 -3.92
CA LEU A 42 -7.38 -0.12 -4.91
C LEU A 42 -8.76 0.53 -4.78
N GLN A 43 -9.80 -0.28 -4.66
CA GLN A 43 -11.19 0.19 -4.66
C GLN A 43 -11.62 0.86 -3.36
N ASN A 44 -11.17 0.35 -2.22
CA ASN A 44 -11.63 0.82 -0.92
C ASN A 44 -10.72 1.87 -0.28
N ASN A 45 -9.42 1.86 -0.60
CA ASN A 45 -8.44 2.71 0.08
C ASN A 45 -7.82 3.75 -0.86
N ILE A 46 -7.35 3.32 -2.03
CA ILE A 46 -6.54 4.18 -2.90
C ILE A 46 -7.39 5.16 -3.70
N SER A 47 -8.52 4.71 -4.23
CA SER A 47 -9.49 5.56 -4.96
C SER A 47 -9.90 6.78 -4.14
N ALA A 48 -10.12 6.61 -2.83
CA ALA A 48 -10.49 7.69 -1.92
C ALA A 48 -9.34 8.70 -1.73
N ILE A 49 -8.09 8.25 -1.61
CA ILE A 49 -6.94 9.15 -1.47
C ILE A 49 -6.72 10.01 -2.71
N PHE A 50 -6.85 9.45 -3.91
CA PHE A 50 -6.67 10.22 -5.14
C PHE A 50 -7.68 11.36 -5.26
N VAL A 51 -8.95 11.10 -4.91
CA VAL A 51 -10.00 12.13 -4.91
C VAL A 51 -9.70 13.23 -3.89
N LEU A 52 -9.25 12.87 -2.68
CA LEU A 52 -8.89 13.86 -1.65
C LEU A 52 -7.69 14.71 -2.06
N PHE A 53 -6.66 14.10 -2.64
CA PHE A 53 -5.45 14.81 -3.07
C PHE A 53 -5.75 15.78 -4.22
N GLU A 54 -6.61 15.40 -5.17
CA GLU A 54 -7.01 16.27 -6.27
C GLU A 54 -7.83 17.47 -5.77
N LEU A 55 -8.71 17.28 -4.78
CA LEU A 55 -9.46 18.37 -4.16
C LEU A 55 -8.57 19.36 -3.40
N GLU A 56 -7.58 18.87 -2.64
CA GLU A 56 -6.60 19.74 -1.95
C GLU A 56 -5.71 20.50 -2.96
N SER A 57 -5.38 19.86 -4.09
CA SER A 57 -4.61 20.49 -5.17
C SER A 57 -5.40 21.59 -5.89
N CYS A 58 -6.73 21.54 -5.86
CA CYS A 58 -7.60 22.55 -6.46
C CYS A 58 -7.87 23.77 -5.56
N GLY A 59 -7.39 23.79 -4.31
CA GLY A 59 -7.45 24.98 -3.45
C GLY A 59 -8.85 25.40 -2.99
N PHE A 60 -9.75 24.43 -2.76
CA PHE A 60 -11.06 24.64 -2.13
C PHE A 60 -11.03 24.51 -0.61
#